data_AF-A0A398DNH6-F1
#
_entry.id   AF-A0A398DNH6-F1
#
_cell.length_a   1.000
_cell.length_b   1.000
_cell.length_c   1.000
_cell.angle_alpha   90.00
_cell.angle_beta   90.00
_cell.angle_gamma   90.00
#
_symmetry.space_group_name_H-M   'P 1'
#
loop_
_entity.id
_entity.type
_entity.pdbx_description
1 polymer ?
#
loop_
_entity_poly.entity_id
_entity_poly.type
_entity_poly.pdbx_seq_one_letter_code
_entity_poly.pdbx_strand_id
1 'polypeptide(L)'
;MHRWQTPLCRDREHALPPPQATGQSGTRVPSGPPEVKGHRQALWYWLVPGIRVKRYLLLFVAGTALLVLAIDGLLQTPGTSWLLNLRPSIQHMLRRFLPSGAVSVVFGVLCGITVIVSACLMVSAATLLARSVLVAITGSVPRESVARTIYRYRKAESLPRVVVIGGGTGIKPIIESLRTENVKLTTIVTMADSGGSTGRLRETTGMLPPGDFRNALIAMAGESTRSARLLAYRFPEQLEGIGGHNVGNLMIAALSDIKGNFGDAVQELSELMQLPGRVLPMSLDNISLRAHFTDGTTIDGEDQVPLQGKTIDTIEVLPPHAKPFVPALEALSQADYIIIGPGSLFTSLIPPLSIEATADTIVRSSATKVLVVNAMTERGETEGYTAGMHLHKVEEVLGRSCIDMILLSSTPIPAETLGRYASAGVNPVSDDLPRSQHPRIVEADICSTADGLIRHDPGKLRIVLRSLLGL
;
A
#
# COMPACT_ATOMS: atom_id res chain seq x y z
N MET A 1 54.48 -5.97 -13.91
CA MET A 1 55.08 -7.16 -14.57
C MET A 1 54.15 -7.64 -15.68
N HIS A 2 54.70 -8.33 -16.69
CA HIS A 2 54.12 -8.70 -18.00
C HIS A 2 52.64 -9.19 -18.01
N ARG A 3 51.79 -8.61 -18.88
CA ARG A 3 51.30 -9.11 -20.22
C ARG A 3 50.42 -10.37 -20.13
N TRP A 4 49.29 -10.48 -20.85
CA TRP A 4 49.23 -10.68 -22.31
C TRP A 4 48.10 -9.95 -23.06
N GLN A 5 48.37 -9.76 -24.36
CA GLN A 5 47.46 -9.37 -25.46
C GLN A 5 47.43 -10.57 -26.43
N THR A 6 46.55 -10.79 -27.42
CA THR A 6 45.54 -10.00 -28.19
C THR A 6 44.52 -11.06 -28.74
N PRO A 7 43.80 -10.99 -29.89
CA PRO A 7 43.56 -9.94 -30.90
C PRO A 7 42.08 -9.66 -31.26
N LEU A 8 41.94 -8.71 -32.17
CA LEU A 8 40.75 -8.33 -32.95
C LEU A 8 39.92 -9.50 -33.50
N CYS A 9 38.62 -9.26 -33.66
CA CYS A 9 37.92 -9.63 -34.89
C CYS A 9 37.27 -8.37 -35.48
N ARG A 10 37.65 -8.03 -36.71
CA ARG A 10 37.09 -6.92 -37.51
C ARG A 10 36.15 -7.52 -38.56
N ASP A 11 35.35 -6.66 -39.17
CA ASP A 11 34.59 -6.90 -40.40
C ASP A 11 33.34 -7.80 -40.30
N ARG A 12 32.17 -7.15 -40.25
CA ARG A 12 31.41 -6.93 -41.50
C ARG A 12 30.32 -5.88 -41.33
N GLU A 13 30.36 -4.90 -42.23
CA GLU A 13 29.24 -3.99 -42.46
C GLU A 13 28.08 -4.76 -43.11
N HIS A 14 26.91 -4.74 -42.49
CA HIS A 14 25.64 -4.80 -43.20
C HIS A 14 24.62 -3.98 -42.43
N ALA A 15 24.42 -2.73 -42.85
CA ALA A 15 23.33 -1.91 -42.39
C ALA A 15 21.99 -2.58 -42.79
N LEU A 16 21.22 -3.02 -41.79
CA LEU A 16 19.83 -3.39 -42.02
C LEU A 16 19.04 -2.11 -42.36
N PRO A 17 18.29 -2.08 -43.48
CA PRO A 17 17.48 -0.92 -43.83
C PRO A 17 16.35 -0.73 -42.80
N PRO A 18 15.90 0.51 -42.55
CA PRO A 18 14.76 0.75 -41.68
C PRO A 18 13.50 0.08 -42.24
N PRO A 19 12.60 -0.45 -41.38
CA PRO A 19 11.38 -1.10 -41.85
C PRO A 19 10.50 -0.10 -42.60
N GLN A 20 10.19 -0.42 -43.85
CA GLN A 20 9.34 0.41 -44.71
C GLN A 20 7.91 0.45 -44.15
N ALA A 21 7.34 1.65 -44.09
CA ALA A 21 5.95 1.85 -43.70
C ALA A 21 5.00 1.40 -44.81
N THR A 22 4.51 0.16 -44.73
CA THR A 22 3.39 -0.31 -45.55
C THR A 22 2.07 0.06 -44.86
N GLY A 23 1.41 1.11 -45.36
CA GLY A 23 0.07 1.45 -44.90
C GLY A 23 -0.98 0.49 -45.47
N GLN A 24 -1.84 -0.05 -44.61
CA GLN A 24 -3.32 -0.09 -44.78
C GLN A 24 -4.00 -0.93 -43.70
N SER A 25 -4.76 -0.26 -42.82
CA SER A 25 -6.13 -0.61 -42.38
C SER A 25 -6.43 0.08 -41.05
N GLY A 26 -7.14 1.21 -41.11
CA GLY A 26 -7.49 1.97 -39.92
C GLY A 26 -8.60 1.32 -39.11
N THR A 27 -8.27 0.48 -38.14
CA THR A 27 -9.16 0.20 -37.01
C THR A 27 -9.09 1.38 -36.06
N ARG A 28 -10.08 2.29 -36.15
CA ARG A 28 -10.26 3.36 -35.16
C ARG A 28 -10.45 2.74 -33.79
N VAL A 29 -9.43 2.81 -32.93
CA VAL A 29 -9.62 2.71 -31.48
C VAL A 29 -10.64 3.79 -31.12
N PRO A 30 -11.77 3.47 -30.46
CA PRO A 30 -12.69 4.50 -30.00
C PRO A 30 -11.94 5.40 -29.02
N SER A 31 -11.98 6.71 -29.26
CA SER A 31 -11.52 7.69 -28.28
C SER A 31 -12.14 7.39 -26.92
N GLY A 32 -11.31 7.24 -25.89
CA GLY A 32 -11.80 7.14 -24.52
C GLY A 32 -12.71 8.33 -24.20
N PRO A 33 -13.73 8.15 -23.34
CA PRO A 33 -14.61 9.25 -22.99
C PRO A 33 -13.80 10.39 -22.36
N PRO A 34 -14.12 11.66 -22.62
CA PRO A 34 -13.48 12.78 -21.94
C PRO A 34 -13.73 12.66 -20.43
N GLU A 35 -12.74 13.01 -19.61
CA GLU A 35 -12.97 13.25 -18.18
C GLU A 35 -13.98 14.40 -18.03
N VAL A 36 -15.10 14.16 -17.34
CA VAL A 36 -16.05 15.24 -17.04
C VAL A 36 -16.53 15.22 -15.59
N LYS A 37 -16.34 16.37 -14.95
CA LYS A 37 -16.86 16.70 -13.61
C LYS A 37 -18.39 16.85 -13.66
N GLY A 38 -19.13 15.86 -13.17
CA GLY A 38 -20.57 16.05 -12.90
C GLY A 38 -21.40 14.76 -12.77
N HIS A 39 -21.96 14.53 -11.57
CA HIS A 39 -22.86 13.40 -11.26
C HIS A 39 -24.01 13.22 -12.26
N ARG A 40 -24.54 14.30 -12.84
CA ARG A 40 -25.67 14.25 -13.80
C ARG A 40 -25.28 13.67 -15.16
N GLN A 41 -24.01 13.72 -15.57
CA GLN A 41 -23.55 13.15 -16.85
C GLN A 41 -23.16 11.68 -16.73
N ALA A 42 -22.67 11.24 -15.57
CA ALA A 42 -22.43 9.80 -15.30
C ALA A 42 -23.68 8.94 -15.53
N LEU A 43 -24.87 9.44 -15.18
CA LEU A 43 -26.17 8.79 -15.43
C LEU A 43 -26.47 8.55 -16.92
N TRP A 44 -25.97 9.40 -17.83
CA TRP A 44 -26.18 9.23 -19.27
C TRP A 44 -25.33 8.11 -19.87
N TYR A 45 -24.19 7.75 -19.27
CA TYR A 45 -23.38 6.61 -19.72
C TYR A 45 -24.09 5.26 -19.56
N TRP A 46 -24.90 5.10 -18.50
CA TRP A 46 -25.82 3.97 -18.34
C TRP A 46 -26.90 3.90 -19.44
N LEU A 47 -27.12 5.02 -20.14
CA LEU A 47 -28.02 5.14 -21.28
C LEU A 47 -27.31 5.06 -22.65
N VAL A 48 -26.03 4.67 -22.72
CA VAL A 48 -25.33 4.45 -24.00
C VAL A 48 -25.77 3.11 -24.64
N PRO A 49 -26.06 3.07 -25.95
CA PRO A 49 -26.38 1.83 -26.64
C PRO A 49 -25.16 0.88 -26.66
N GLY A 50 -25.33 -0.33 -26.15
CA GLY A 50 -24.29 -1.38 -26.09
C GLY A 50 -24.34 -2.21 -24.81
N ILE A 51 -24.52 -1.56 -23.66
CA ILE A 51 -24.41 -2.16 -22.31
C ILE A 51 -25.62 -3.07 -21.95
N ARG A 52 -26.68 -3.07 -22.77
CA ARG A 52 -27.94 -3.84 -22.62
C ARG A 52 -28.79 -3.55 -21.36
N VAL A 53 -28.24 -2.93 -20.32
CA VAL A 53 -28.91 -2.57 -19.05
C VAL A 53 -30.31 -1.97 -19.24
N LYS A 54 -30.48 -1.02 -20.17
CA LYS A 54 -31.79 -0.40 -20.48
C LYS A 54 -32.93 -1.42 -20.66
N ARG A 55 -32.68 -2.50 -21.40
CA ARG A 55 -33.72 -3.48 -21.74
C ARG A 55 -34.16 -4.26 -20.52
N TYR A 56 -33.23 -4.60 -19.63
CA TYR A 56 -33.52 -5.31 -18.38
C TYR A 56 -34.15 -4.40 -17.33
N LEU A 57 -33.74 -3.12 -17.26
CA LEU A 57 -34.39 -2.13 -16.40
C LEU A 57 -35.86 -1.89 -16.81
N LEU A 58 -36.13 -1.73 -18.12
CA LEU A 58 -37.49 -1.61 -18.64
C LEU A 58 -38.32 -2.88 -18.37
N LEU A 59 -37.73 -4.06 -18.51
CA LEU A 59 -38.38 -5.34 -18.20
C LEU A 59 -38.74 -5.45 -16.71
N PHE A 60 -37.86 -4.97 -15.82
CA PHE A 60 -38.13 -4.94 -14.38
C PHE A 60 -39.28 -3.98 -14.04
N VAL A 61 -39.28 -2.76 -14.59
CA VAL A 61 -40.36 -1.78 -14.41
C VAL A 61 -41.69 -2.30 -14.96
N ALA A 62 -41.70 -2.94 -16.13
CA ALA A 62 -42.89 -3.57 -16.68
C ALA A 62 -43.41 -4.72 -15.81
N GLY A 63 -42.52 -5.53 -15.23
CA GLY A 63 -42.86 -6.51 -14.21
C GLY A 63 -43.54 -5.86 -13.00
N THR A 64 -42.90 -4.88 -12.37
CA THR A 64 -43.48 -4.17 -11.22
C THR A 64 -44.87 -3.58 -11.52
N ALA A 65 -45.07 -3.00 -12.71
CA ALA A 65 -46.39 -2.50 -13.12
C ALA A 65 -47.45 -3.61 -13.21
N LEU A 66 -47.11 -4.77 -13.80
CA LEU A 66 -47.99 -5.93 -13.86
C LEU A 66 -48.29 -6.49 -12.45
N LEU A 67 -47.31 -6.50 -11.54
CA LEU A 67 -47.50 -6.94 -10.16
C LEU A 67 -48.53 -6.07 -9.44
N VAL A 68 -48.41 -4.74 -9.54
CA VAL A 68 -49.32 -3.78 -8.91
C VAL A 68 -50.74 -3.97 -9.43
N LEU A 69 -50.93 -4.09 -10.75
CA LEU A 69 -52.25 -4.31 -11.36
C LEU A 69 -52.87 -5.67 -10.97
N ALA A 70 -52.05 -6.71 -10.83
CA ALA A 70 -52.53 -8.04 -10.46
C ALA A 70 -52.92 -8.14 -8.98
N ILE A 71 -52.16 -7.47 -8.09
CA ILE A 71 -52.47 -7.38 -6.66
C ILE A 71 -53.73 -6.52 -6.44
N ASP A 72 -53.87 -5.38 -7.13
CA ASP A 72 -55.07 -4.53 -7.07
C ASP A 72 -56.33 -5.30 -7.50
N GLY A 73 -56.25 -6.05 -8.61
CA GLY A 73 -57.33 -6.91 -9.09
C GLY A 73 -57.74 -8.00 -8.09
N LEU A 74 -56.79 -8.50 -7.28
CA LEU A 74 -57.02 -9.55 -6.29
C LEU A 74 -57.58 -9.00 -4.97
N LEU A 75 -57.03 -7.88 -4.47
CA LEU A 75 -57.45 -7.24 -3.22
C LEU A 75 -58.77 -6.47 -3.34
N GLN A 76 -59.22 -6.19 -4.56
CA GLN A 76 -60.50 -5.53 -4.88
C GLN A 76 -60.67 -4.14 -4.23
N THR A 77 -59.56 -3.46 -3.93
CA THR A 77 -59.51 -2.21 -3.15
C THR A 77 -60.35 -1.08 -3.76
N PRO A 78 -61.37 -0.55 -3.05
CA PRO A 78 -62.17 0.56 -3.56
C PRO A 78 -61.41 1.89 -3.43
N GLY A 79 -60.75 2.32 -4.50
CA GLY A 79 -60.09 3.64 -4.57
C GLY A 79 -58.94 3.80 -5.57
N THR A 80 -58.48 2.72 -6.19
CA THR A 80 -57.28 2.67 -7.07
C THR A 80 -57.56 3.03 -8.54
N SER A 81 -58.73 3.59 -8.85
CA SER A 81 -59.25 3.85 -10.20
C SER A 81 -58.42 4.81 -11.08
N TRP A 82 -57.35 5.41 -10.54
CA TRP A 82 -56.55 6.45 -11.21
C TRP A 82 -55.49 5.93 -12.19
N LEU A 83 -55.01 4.69 -12.05
CA LEU A 83 -53.93 4.16 -12.89
C LEU A 83 -54.43 3.51 -14.19
N LEU A 84 -55.24 2.44 -14.08
CA LEU A 84 -55.83 1.75 -15.23
C LEU A 84 -57.15 1.08 -14.81
N ASN A 85 -58.29 1.73 -15.06
CA ASN A 85 -59.62 1.23 -14.68
C ASN A 85 -60.12 0.09 -15.62
N LEU A 86 -59.32 -0.98 -15.73
CA LEU A 86 -59.51 -2.10 -16.66
C LEU A 86 -60.41 -3.21 -16.10
N ARG A 87 -60.57 -3.29 -14.77
CA ARG A 87 -61.38 -4.30 -14.09
C ARG A 87 -62.82 -4.39 -14.64
N PRO A 88 -63.58 -3.30 -14.82
CA PRO A 88 -64.93 -3.37 -15.38
C PRO A 88 -64.94 -3.88 -16.82
N SER A 89 -63.99 -3.45 -17.64
CA SER A 89 -63.87 -3.84 -19.06
C SER A 89 -63.56 -5.33 -19.23
N ILE A 90 -62.60 -5.84 -18.45
CA ILE A 90 -62.22 -7.27 -18.46
C ILE A 90 -63.39 -8.13 -17.94
N GLN A 91 -64.04 -7.73 -16.85
CA GLN A 91 -65.20 -8.45 -16.32
C GLN A 91 -66.41 -8.41 -17.26
N HIS A 92 -66.66 -7.29 -17.95
CA HIS A 92 -67.70 -7.19 -18.98
C HIS A 92 -67.40 -8.08 -20.19
N MET A 93 -66.13 -8.19 -20.61
CA MET A 93 -65.71 -9.10 -21.67
C MET A 93 -65.91 -10.57 -21.27
N LEU A 94 -65.48 -10.96 -20.05
CA LEU A 94 -65.66 -12.33 -19.54
C LEU A 94 -67.13 -12.73 -19.43
N ARG A 95 -68.03 -11.80 -19.05
CA ARG A 95 -69.49 -12.03 -19.01
C ARG A 95 -70.12 -12.37 -20.37
N ARG A 96 -69.44 -12.13 -21.50
CA ARG A 96 -69.92 -12.55 -22.83
C ARG A 96 -69.76 -14.05 -23.08
N PHE A 97 -68.92 -14.73 -22.29
CA PHE A 97 -68.54 -16.13 -22.50
C PHE A 97 -68.75 -17.03 -21.27
N LEU A 98 -68.90 -16.46 -20.06
CA LEU A 98 -69.04 -17.22 -18.82
C LEU A 98 -70.29 -16.84 -18.01
N PRO A 99 -70.91 -17.81 -17.29
CA PRO A 99 -71.95 -17.53 -16.29
C PRO A 99 -71.48 -16.53 -15.23
N SER A 100 -72.40 -15.71 -14.73
CA SER A 100 -72.11 -14.61 -13.79
C SER A 100 -71.30 -15.02 -12.55
N GLY A 101 -71.56 -16.20 -11.99
CA GLY A 101 -70.83 -16.74 -10.84
C GLY A 101 -69.41 -17.23 -11.13
N ALA A 102 -69.09 -17.58 -12.39
CA ALA A 102 -67.76 -18.07 -12.78
C ALA A 102 -66.77 -16.92 -13.11
N VAL A 103 -67.29 -15.74 -13.47
CA VAL A 103 -66.46 -14.60 -13.89
C VAL A 103 -65.51 -14.10 -12.80
N SER A 104 -65.93 -14.08 -11.53
CA SER A 104 -65.09 -13.66 -10.41
C SER A 104 -63.95 -14.65 -10.15
N VAL A 105 -64.23 -15.96 -10.20
CA VAL A 105 -63.25 -17.03 -10.01
C VAL A 105 -62.20 -17.00 -11.13
N VAL A 106 -62.64 -16.93 -12.39
CA VAL A 106 -61.73 -16.87 -13.54
C VAL A 106 -60.90 -15.59 -13.55
N PHE A 107 -61.48 -14.45 -13.18
CA PHE A 107 -60.73 -13.20 -13.02
C PHE A 107 -59.65 -13.31 -11.92
N GLY A 108 -59.98 -13.89 -10.76
CA GLY A 108 -59.02 -14.13 -9.68
C GLY A 108 -57.87 -15.06 -10.09
N VAL A 109 -58.16 -16.13 -10.85
CA VAL A 109 -57.14 -17.02 -11.42
C VAL A 109 -56.23 -16.28 -12.41
N LEU A 110 -56.78 -15.43 -13.28
CA LEU A 110 -55.99 -14.61 -14.20
C LEU A 110 -55.07 -13.61 -13.47
N CYS A 111 -55.57 -12.96 -12.40
CA CYS A 111 -54.73 -12.14 -11.52
C CYS A 111 -53.60 -12.96 -10.88
N GLY A 112 -53.90 -14.15 -10.32
CA GLY A 112 -52.90 -15.04 -9.73
C GLY A 112 -51.80 -15.48 -10.70
N ILE A 113 -52.17 -15.87 -11.93
CA ILE A 113 -51.21 -16.17 -13.01
C ILE A 113 -50.36 -14.94 -13.34
N THR A 114 -50.96 -13.74 -13.36
CA THR A 114 -50.25 -12.49 -13.67
C THR A 114 -49.23 -12.12 -12.58
N VAL A 115 -49.53 -12.37 -11.29
CA VAL A 115 -48.56 -12.24 -10.19
C VAL A 115 -47.35 -13.15 -10.41
N ILE A 116 -47.58 -14.43 -10.75
CA ILE A 116 -46.49 -15.40 -10.97
C ILE A 116 -45.63 -15.00 -12.18
N VAL A 117 -46.27 -14.68 -13.32
CA VAL A 117 -45.57 -14.22 -14.53
C VAL A 117 -44.77 -12.95 -14.25
N SER A 118 -45.34 -12.00 -13.53
CA SER A 118 -44.66 -10.79 -13.11
C SER A 118 -43.43 -11.07 -12.23
N ALA A 119 -43.56 -11.92 -11.21
CA ALA A 119 -42.44 -12.29 -10.35
C ALA A 119 -41.31 -12.98 -11.15
N CYS A 120 -41.66 -13.90 -12.05
CA CYS A 120 -40.69 -14.52 -12.96
C CYS A 120 -39.99 -13.49 -13.88
N LEU A 121 -40.72 -12.51 -14.41
CA LEU A 121 -40.17 -11.43 -15.23
C LEU A 121 -39.23 -10.53 -14.42
N MET A 122 -39.60 -10.16 -13.19
CA MET A 122 -38.77 -9.34 -12.30
C MET A 122 -37.47 -10.06 -11.89
N VAL A 123 -37.55 -11.34 -11.52
CA VAL A 123 -36.35 -12.16 -11.20
C VAL A 123 -35.45 -12.33 -12.43
N SER A 124 -36.03 -12.59 -13.60
CA SER A 124 -35.28 -12.69 -14.86
C SER A 124 -34.62 -11.37 -15.23
N ALA A 125 -35.34 -10.25 -15.09
CA ALA A 125 -34.81 -8.91 -15.34
C ALA A 125 -33.67 -8.56 -14.37
N ALA A 126 -33.84 -8.80 -13.07
CA ALA A 126 -32.82 -8.53 -12.06
C ALA A 126 -31.54 -9.35 -12.27
N THR A 127 -31.67 -10.65 -12.56
CA THR A 127 -30.51 -11.54 -12.82
C THR A 127 -29.78 -11.19 -14.12
N LEU A 128 -30.51 -10.79 -15.18
CA LEU A 128 -29.92 -10.32 -16.44
C LEU A 128 -29.26 -8.93 -16.28
N LEU A 129 -29.86 -8.04 -15.50
CA LEU A 129 -29.27 -6.73 -15.16
C LEU A 129 -27.96 -6.93 -14.40
N ALA A 130 -27.96 -7.70 -13.29
CA ALA A 130 -26.76 -8.02 -12.52
C ALA A 130 -25.65 -8.65 -13.40
N ARG A 131 -26.01 -9.57 -14.30
CA ARG A 131 -25.05 -10.16 -15.26
C ARG A 131 -24.49 -9.14 -16.25
N SER A 132 -25.31 -8.21 -16.75
CA SER A 132 -24.87 -7.17 -17.69
C SER A 132 -23.89 -6.18 -17.05
N VAL A 133 -24.14 -5.77 -15.81
CA VAL A 133 -23.23 -4.89 -15.04
C VAL A 133 -21.92 -5.61 -14.71
N LEU A 134 -22.00 -6.84 -14.22
CA LEU A 134 -20.83 -7.66 -13.92
C LEU A 134 -19.92 -7.85 -15.13
N VAL A 135 -20.46 -8.25 -16.29
CA VAL A 135 -19.67 -8.43 -17.52
C VAL A 135 -19.03 -7.11 -17.99
N ALA A 136 -19.71 -5.97 -17.82
CA ALA A 136 -19.15 -4.67 -18.15
C ALA A 136 -17.97 -4.27 -17.24
N ILE A 137 -17.97 -4.68 -15.96
CA ILE A 137 -16.89 -4.39 -15.00
C ILE A 137 -15.72 -5.38 -15.16
N THR A 138 -15.99 -6.67 -15.39
CA THR A 138 -14.96 -7.73 -15.30
C THR A 138 -14.53 -8.31 -16.65
N GLY A 139 -14.95 -7.71 -17.79
CA GLY A 139 -14.51 -8.08 -19.14
C GLY A 139 -15.10 -9.38 -19.70
N SER A 140 -14.97 -10.50 -18.99
CA SER A 140 -15.74 -11.75 -19.16
C SER A 140 -15.29 -12.79 -18.13
N VAL A 141 -16.22 -13.46 -17.43
CA VAL A 141 -15.86 -14.57 -16.53
C VAL A 141 -17.00 -15.58 -16.30
N PRO A 142 -16.72 -16.90 -16.20
CA PRO A 142 -17.69 -17.92 -15.78
C PRO A 142 -18.13 -17.76 -14.31
N ARG A 143 -19.27 -18.37 -13.95
CA ARG A 143 -19.97 -18.18 -12.65
C ARG A 143 -19.09 -18.37 -11.40
N GLU A 144 -18.12 -19.29 -11.41
CA GLU A 144 -17.21 -19.52 -10.28
C GLU A 144 -16.36 -18.31 -9.92
N SER A 145 -16.05 -17.44 -10.89
CA SER A 145 -15.22 -16.26 -10.64
C SER A 145 -15.93 -15.22 -9.79
N VAL A 146 -17.25 -15.08 -9.85
CA VAL A 146 -17.96 -13.96 -9.20
C VAL A 146 -17.88 -14.08 -7.69
N ALA A 147 -18.20 -15.27 -7.18
CA ALA A 147 -18.03 -15.59 -5.77
C ALA A 147 -16.56 -15.48 -5.34
N ARG A 148 -15.61 -15.90 -6.19
CA ARG A 148 -14.17 -15.76 -5.93
C ARG A 148 -13.70 -14.31 -5.89
N THR A 149 -14.23 -13.42 -6.74
CA THR A 149 -13.92 -11.99 -6.76
C THR A 149 -14.52 -11.28 -5.54
N ILE A 150 -15.78 -11.57 -5.18
CA ILE A 150 -16.41 -11.03 -3.97
C ILE A 150 -15.69 -11.52 -2.71
N TYR A 151 -15.33 -12.81 -2.65
CA TYR A 151 -14.53 -13.39 -1.58
C TYR A 151 -13.16 -12.72 -1.48
N ARG A 152 -12.45 -12.55 -2.61
CA ARG A 152 -11.17 -11.83 -2.64
C ARG A 152 -11.30 -10.38 -2.17
N TYR A 153 -12.34 -9.67 -2.57
CA TYR A 153 -12.56 -8.28 -2.16
C TYR A 153 -12.86 -8.17 -0.66
N ARG A 154 -13.81 -8.96 -0.14
CA ARG A 154 -14.12 -8.99 1.31
C ARG A 154 -12.96 -9.50 2.15
N LYS A 155 -12.22 -10.51 1.69
CA LYS A 155 -11.02 -11.00 2.37
C LYS A 155 -9.93 -9.93 2.35
N ALA A 156 -9.75 -9.20 1.25
CA ALA A 156 -8.85 -8.06 1.17
C ALA A 156 -9.26 -6.96 2.17
N GLU A 157 -10.55 -6.64 2.30
CA GLU A 157 -11.05 -5.72 3.32
C GLU A 157 -10.74 -6.19 4.75
N SER A 158 -10.79 -7.50 5.03
CA SER A 158 -10.50 -8.06 6.36
C SER A 158 -9.03 -8.43 6.62
N LEU A 159 -8.07 -8.09 5.75
CA LEU A 159 -6.65 -8.36 6.03
C LEU A 159 -6.11 -7.40 7.10
N PRO A 160 -5.28 -7.89 8.05
CA PRO A 160 -4.62 -7.06 9.05
C PRO A 160 -3.78 -5.95 8.41
N ARG A 161 -3.86 -4.76 8.99
CA ARG A 161 -3.09 -3.57 8.61
C ARG A 161 -1.83 -3.52 9.46
N VAL A 162 -0.69 -3.68 8.81
CA VAL A 162 0.62 -3.65 9.45
C VAL A 162 1.34 -2.40 8.97
N VAL A 163 1.64 -1.50 9.89
CA VAL A 163 2.48 -0.32 9.63
C VAL A 163 3.89 -0.61 10.13
N VAL A 164 4.90 -0.31 9.31
CA VAL A 164 6.31 -0.43 9.68
C VAL A 164 6.94 0.96 9.61
N ILE A 165 7.63 1.38 10.68
CA ILE A 165 8.31 2.68 10.77
C ILE A 165 9.82 2.43 10.83
N GLY A 166 10.60 3.18 10.05
CA GLY A 166 12.06 3.19 10.14
C GLY A 166 12.75 3.77 8.92
N GLY A 167 13.99 3.33 8.67
CA GLY A 167 14.85 3.88 7.62
C GLY A 167 15.98 2.93 7.23
N GLY A 168 16.87 3.46 6.39
CA GLY A 168 18.09 2.84 5.90
C GLY A 168 17.86 1.47 5.24
N THR A 169 18.81 0.57 5.52
CA THR A 169 18.78 -0.81 5.01
C THR A 169 18.13 -1.80 5.98
N GLY A 170 17.94 -1.42 7.25
CA GLY A 170 17.39 -2.29 8.30
C GLY A 170 15.91 -2.64 8.09
N ILE A 171 15.13 -1.73 7.53
CA ILE A 171 13.69 -1.94 7.28
C ILE A 171 13.41 -2.88 6.10
N LYS A 172 14.35 -3.04 5.16
CA LYS A 172 14.16 -3.85 3.93
C LYS A 172 13.79 -5.31 4.26
N PRO A 173 14.50 -6.05 5.14
CA PRO A 173 14.12 -7.41 5.51
C PRO A 173 12.70 -7.54 6.10
N ILE A 174 12.22 -6.56 6.87
CA ILE A 174 10.84 -6.54 7.38
C ILE A 174 9.86 -6.40 6.22
N ILE A 175 10.08 -5.45 5.31
CA ILE A 175 9.25 -5.25 4.11
C ILE A 175 9.21 -6.54 3.27
N GLU A 176 10.37 -7.15 3.01
CA GLU A 176 10.48 -8.37 2.21
C GLU A 176 9.80 -9.59 2.86
N SER A 177 9.83 -9.66 4.20
CA SER A 177 9.13 -10.70 4.96
C SER A 177 7.59 -10.56 4.87
N LEU A 178 7.06 -9.33 4.98
CA LEU A 178 5.63 -9.06 5.10
C LEU A 178 4.91 -8.83 3.77
N ARG A 179 5.58 -8.31 2.73
CA ARG A 179 4.96 -8.00 1.41
C ARG A 179 4.40 -9.23 0.67
N THR A 180 4.79 -10.44 1.12
CA THR A 180 4.33 -11.73 0.57
C THR A 180 3.22 -12.37 1.40
N GLU A 181 2.89 -11.80 2.56
CA GLU A 181 1.85 -12.27 3.46
C GLU A 181 0.49 -11.64 3.15
N ASN A 182 -0.58 -12.22 3.71
CA ASN A 182 -1.94 -11.71 3.56
C ASN A 182 -2.20 -10.51 4.49
N VAL A 183 -1.45 -9.42 4.31
CA VAL A 183 -1.55 -8.19 5.11
C VAL A 183 -1.62 -6.94 4.24
N LYS A 184 -2.21 -5.87 4.76
CA LYS A 184 -2.08 -4.51 4.21
C LYS A 184 -0.85 -3.86 4.79
N LEU A 185 0.28 -4.06 4.12
CA LEU A 185 1.55 -3.47 4.51
C LEU A 185 1.60 -1.98 4.12
N THR A 186 1.90 -1.12 5.09
CA THR A 186 2.30 0.28 4.88
C THR A 186 3.64 0.52 5.54
N THR A 187 4.59 1.11 4.82
CA THR A 187 5.91 1.48 5.34
C THR A 187 6.01 3.00 5.41
N ILE A 188 6.32 3.52 6.60
CA ILE A 188 6.60 4.94 6.84
C ILE A 188 8.11 5.10 6.97
N VAL A 189 8.70 5.94 6.12
CA VAL A 189 10.15 6.16 6.08
C VAL A 189 10.57 7.54 6.57
N THR A 190 11.75 7.62 7.18
CA THR A 190 12.41 8.90 7.45
C THR A 190 12.70 9.67 6.16
N MET A 191 12.62 11.00 6.22
CA MET A 191 12.95 11.93 5.14
C MET A 191 14.08 12.89 5.54
N ALA A 192 14.99 12.39 6.37
CA ALA A 192 16.10 13.17 6.90
C ALA A 192 17.48 12.88 6.25
N ASP A 193 17.57 11.85 5.38
CA ASP A 193 18.80 11.40 4.69
C ASP A 193 19.57 12.59 4.09
N SER A 194 20.83 12.78 4.53
CA SER A 194 21.74 13.81 3.98
C SER A 194 22.91 13.23 3.19
N GLY A 195 23.00 11.90 3.05
CA GLY A 195 24.16 11.21 2.53
C GLY A 195 24.37 11.24 1.01
N GLY A 196 25.62 11.44 0.59
CA GLY A 196 26.12 11.09 -0.75
C GLY A 196 25.31 11.67 -1.93
N SER A 197 24.82 10.82 -2.83
CA SER A 197 24.04 11.26 -3.99
C SER A 197 22.65 11.80 -3.64
N THR A 198 22.13 11.49 -2.44
CA THR A 198 20.88 12.05 -1.93
C THR A 198 21.12 13.50 -1.49
N GLY A 199 22.15 13.74 -0.67
CA GLY A 199 22.57 15.09 -0.26
C GLY A 199 22.81 16.04 -1.43
N ARG A 200 23.61 15.63 -2.43
CA ARG A 200 23.86 16.48 -3.62
C ARG A 200 22.60 16.88 -4.39
N LEU A 201 21.61 15.97 -4.51
CA LEU A 201 20.34 16.28 -5.16
C LEU A 201 19.53 17.27 -4.33
N ARG A 202 19.48 17.07 -3.01
CA ARG A 202 18.82 17.94 -2.04
C ARG A 202 19.38 19.37 -2.07
N GLU A 203 20.71 19.52 -2.10
CA GLU A 203 21.40 20.81 -2.26
C GLU A 203 21.10 21.50 -3.60
N THR A 204 21.10 20.74 -4.70
CA THR A 204 21.00 21.32 -6.06
C THR A 204 19.56 21.64 -6.47
N THR A 205 18.58 20.88 -5.98
CA THR A 205 17.17 20.96 -6.43
C THR A 205 16.18 21.35 -5.33
N GLY A 206 16.61 21.38 -4.07
CA GLY A 206 15.72 21.62 -2.92
C GLY A 206 14.73 20.49 -2.62
N MET A 207 14.81 19.35 -3.33
CA MET A 207 13.90 18.22 -3.16
C MET A 207 14.12 17.45 -1.86
N LEU A 208 13.07 16.80 -1.36
CA LEU A 208 13.17 15.88 -0.23
C LEU A 208 14.11 14.70 -0.56
N PRO A 209 14.89 14.21 0.43
CA PRO A 209 15.90 13.19 0.18
C PRO A 209 15.25 11.84 -0.18
N PRO A 210 15.44 11.32 -1.41
CA PRO A 210 14.67 10.18 -1.89
C PRO A 210 15.27 8.82 -1.48
N GLY A 211 16.42 8.78 -0.79
CA GLY A 211 17.23 7.57 -0.62
C GLY A 211 16.49 6.42 0.06
N ASP A 212 16.02 6.66 1.29
CA ASP A 212 15.28 5.67 2.08
C ASP A 212 13.91 5.33 1.50
N PHE A 213 13.20 6.34 0.99
CA PHE A 213 11.95 6.13 0.28
C PHE A 213 12.13 5.22 -0.95
N ARG A 214 13.15 5.46 -1.77
CA ARG A 214 13.52 4.59 -2.89
C ARG A 214 13.91 3.19 -2.42
N ASN A 215 14.70 3.06 -1.35
CA ASN A 215 15.09 1.75 -0.79
C ASN A 215 13.86 0.94 -0.36
N ALA A 216 12.90 1.58 0.30
CA ALA A 216 11.63 0.97 0.68
C ALA A 216 10.76 0.62 -0.54
N LEU A 217 10.70 1.46 -1.58
CA LEU A 217 10.02 1.14 -2.85
C LEU A 217 10.63 -0.11 -3.52
N ILE A 218 11.97 -0.21 -3.56
CA ILE A 218 12.70 -1.37 -4.11
C ILE A 218 12.36 -2.64 -3.32
N ALA A 219 12.38 -2.58 -2.00
CA ALA A 219 12.00 -3.69 -1.12
C ALA A 219 10.54 -4.12 -1.32
N MET A 220 9.62 -3.14 -1.43
CA MET A 220 8.19 -3.38 -1.62
C MET A 220 7.89 -4.06 -2.97
N ALA A 221 8.50 -3.57 -4.06
CA ALA A 221 8.40 -4.19 -5.39
C ALA A 221 9.07 -5.58 -5.41
N GLY A 222 10.23 -5.70 -4.75
CA GLY A 222 11.08 -6.89 -4.75
C GLY A 222 12.11 -6.87 -5.87
N GLU A 223 13.36 -7.18 -5.52
CA GLU A 223 14.55 -6.97 -6.35
C GLU A 223 14.54 -7.75 -7.69
N SER A 224 13.82 -8.86 -7.75
CA SER A 224 13.65 -9.65 -8.98
C SER A 224 12.75 -8.99 -10.03
N THR A 225 12.02 -7.92 -9.69
CA THR A 225 11.18 -7.18 -10.64
C THR A 225 12.01 -6.27 -11.55
N ARG A 226 11.51 -6.01 -12.77
CA ARG A 226 12.13 -5.05 -13.70
C ARG A 226 12.16 -3.63 -13.11
N SER A 227 11.08 -3.26 -12.44
CA SER A 227 10.89 -1.99 -11.75
C SER A 227 11.94 -1.75 -10.66
N ALA A 228 12.12 -2.72 -9.75
CA ALA A 228 13.12 -2.61 -8.68
C ALA A 228 14.55 -2.48 -9.24
N ARG A 229 14.90 -3.24 -10.29
CA ARG A 229 16.22 -3.11 -10.94
C ARG A 229 16.45 -1.74 -11.56
N LEU A 230 15.43 -1.12 -12.16
CA LEU A 230 15.54 0.22 -12.72
C LEU A 230 15.72 1.27 -11.61
N LEU A 231 14.91 1.19 -10.54
CA LEU A 231 15.05 2.08 -9.37
C LEU A 231 16.41 1.91 -8.67
N ALA A 232 16.94 0.68 -8.58
CA ALA A 232 18.23 0.40 -7.94
C ALA A 232 19.44 0.84 -8.79
N TYR A 233 19.29 1.03 -10.10
CA TYR A 233 20.41 1.31 -10.99
C TYR A 233 21.10 2.63 -10.64
N ARG A 234 22.43 2.57 -10.47
CA ARG A 234 23.32 3.73 -10.29
C ARG A 234 24.24 3.84 -11.50
N PHE A 235 24.32 5.04 -12.07
CA PHE A 235 25.25 5.34 -13.16
C PHE A 235 26.70 5.20 -12.68
N PRO A 236 27.59 4.57 -13.46
CA PRO A 236 29.04 4.59 -13.22
C PRO A 236 29.56 6.01 -12.98
N GLU A 237 30.47 6.20 -12.01
CA GLU A 237 30.98 7.52 -11.60
C GLU A 237 31.73 8.26 -12.73
N GLN A 238 32.23 7.52 -13.72
CA GLN A 238 32.99 8.05 -14.85
C GLN A 238 32.12 8.75 -15.92
N LEU A 239 30.79 8.71 -15.78
CA LEU A 239 29.88 9.41 -16.69
C LEU A 239 29.76 10.89 -16.31
N GLU A 240 30.11 11.78 -17.22
CA GLU A 240 29.98 13.22 -17.01
C GLU A 240 28.51 13.64 -16.83
N GLY A 241 28.25 14.58 -15.91
CA GLY A 241 26.92 15.10 -15.59
C GLY A 241 25.98 14.18 -14.78
N ILE A 242 25.98 12.86 -15.06
CA ILE A 242 25.07 11.89 -14.40
C ILE A 242 25.78 10.83 -13.54
N GLY A 243 27.12 10.84 -13.50
CA GLY A 243 27.94 9.85 -12.80
C GLY A 243 27.61 9.76 -11.32
N GLY A 244 27.47 8.52 -10.83
CA GLY A 244 27.11 8.25 -9.43
C GLY A 244 25.66 8.58 -9.06
N HIS A 245 24.84 9.18 -9.93
CA HIS A 245 23.41 9.34 -9.65
C HIS A 245 22.67 8.00 -9.78
N ASN A 246 21.60 7.86 -9.00
CA ASN A 246 20.72 6.69 -9.04
C ASN A 246 19.44 7.05 -9.83
N VAL A 247 19.02 6.15 -10.73
CA VAL A 247 17.86 6.38 -11.62
C VAL A 247 16.57 6.54 -10.83
N GLY A 248 16.36 5.77 -9.76
CA GLY A 248 15.20 5.95 -8.89
C GLY A 248 15.13 7.34 -8.25
N ASN A 249 16.26 7.88 -7.79
CA ASN A 249 16.33 9.26 -7.27
C ASN A 249 15.94 10.28 -8.35
N LEU A 250 16.44 10.11 -9.59
CA LEU A 250 16.12 11.00 -10.71
C LEU A 250 14.66 10.89 -11.15
N MET A 251 14.06 9.69 -11.09
CA MET A 251 12.62 9.50 -11.34
C MET A 251 11.76 10.20 -10.28
N ILE A 252 12.13 10.09 -9.01
CA ILE A 252 11.43 10.78 -7.91
C ILE A 252 11.56 12.30 -8.06
N ALA A 253 12.75 12.80 -8.41
CA ALA A 253 12.98 14.22 -8.71
C ALA A 253 12.07 14.72 -9.85
N ALA A 254 12.09 14.02 -10.99
CA ALA A 254 11.32 14.39 -12.17
C ALA A 254 9.79 14.36 -11.92
N LEU A 255 9.28 13.35 -11.20
CA LEU A 255 7.87 13.30 -10.84
C LEU A 255 7.48 14.41 -9.85
N SER A 256 8.37 14.76 -8.91
CA SER A 256 8.13 15.86 -7.97
C SER A 256 8.04 17.22 -8.68
N ASP A 257 8.89 17.45 -9.68
CA ASP A 257 8.86 18.63 -10.55
C ASP A 257 7.59 18.67 -11.41
N ILE A 258 7.25 17.55 -12.08
CA ILE A 258 6.03 17.42 -12.91
C ILE A 258 4.73 17.67 -12.11
N LYS A 259 4.66 17.22 -10.85
CA LYS A 259 3.49 17.44 -9.97
C LYS A 259 3.55 18.75 -9.19
N GLY A 260 4.69 19.43 -9.17
CA GLY A 260 4.94 20.58 -8.30
C GLY A 260 4.95 20.27 -6.79
N ASN A 261 4.84 19.00 -6.39
CA ASN A 261 4.93 18.55 -5.00
C ASN A 261 5.33 17.07 -4.89
N PHE A 262 6.02 16.72 -3.80
CA PHE A 262 6.53 15.36 -3.58
C PHE A 262 5.43 14.35 -3.20
N GLY A 263 4.34 14.79 -2.58
CA GLY A 263 3.25 13.90 -2.12
C GLY A 263 2.53 13.21 -3.28
N ASP A 264 2.15 13.98 -4.30
CA ASP A 264 1.51 13.44 -5.52
C ASP A 264 2.50 12.59 -6.34
N ALA A 265 3.79 12.94 -6.34
CA ALA A 265 4.84 12.16 -7.00
C ALA A 265 5.07 10.78 -6.34
N VAL A 266 5.03 10.72 -4.99
CA VAL A 266 5.03 9.48 -4.21
C VAL A 266 3.85 8.58 -4.59
N GLN A 267 2.66 9.17 -4.73
CA GLN A 267 1.47 8.42 -5.11
C GLN A 267 1.56 7.90 -6.55
N GLU A 268 1.86 8.76 -7.53
CA GLU A 268 1.94 8.35 -8.94
C GLU A 268 3.05 7.32 -9.18
N LEU A 269 4.19 7.45 -8.51
CA LEU A 269 5.24 6.43 -8.59
C LEU A 269 4.79 5.09 -7.98
N SER A 270 4.05 5.11 -6.86
CA SER A 270 3.51 3.89 -6.25
C SER A 270 2.51 3.18 -7.17
N GLU A 271 1.64 3.95 -7.85
CA GLU A 271 0.66 3.45 -8.83
C GLU A 271 1.36 2.87 -10.08
N LEU A 272 2.34 3.59 -10.63
CA LEU A 272 3.15 3.17 -11.78
C LEU A 272 3.91 1.85 -11.51
N MET A 273 4.36 1.66 -10.27
CA MET A 273 5.13 0.48 -9.84
C MET A 273 4.26 -0.73 -9.47
N GLN A 274 2.93 -0.58 -9.34
CA GLN A 274 1.98 -1.65 -8.98
C GLN A 274 2.39 -2.42 -7.71
N LEU A 275 2.76 -1.68 -6.67
CA LEU A 275 3.29 -2.25 -5.43
C LEU A 275 2.25 -3.09 -4.67
N PRO A 276 2.67 -4.18 -3.98
CA PRO A 276 1.78 -4.99 -3.12
C PRO A 276 1.36 -4.29 -1.82
N GLY A 277 2.01 -3.18 -1.47
CA GLY A 277 1.76 -2.38 -0.27
C GLY A 277 2.12 -0.91 -0.51
N ARG A 278 1.95 -0.07 0.52
CA ARG A 278 2.20 1.38 0.43
C ARG A 278 3.57 1.73 1.02
N VAL A 279 4.28 2.66 0.41
CA VAL A 279 5.43 3.34 1.02
C VAL A 279 5.07 4.82 1.12
N LEU A 280 5.26 5.41 2.30
CA LEU A 280 4.87 6.79 2.61
C LEU A 280 6.04 7.51 3.29
N PRO A 281 6.33 8.78 2.95
CA PRO A 281 7.25 9.60 3.75
C PRO A 281 6.62 9.93 5.11
N MET A 282 7.43 10.11 6.15
CA MET A 282 6.95 10.58 7.46
C MET A 282 6.40 12.02 7.40
N SER A 283 6.96 12.86 6.52
CA SER A 283 6.65 14.27 6.34
C SER A 283 6.91 14.69 4.90
N LEU A 284 6.27 15.77 4.45
CA LEU A 284 6.61 16.47 3.20
C LEU A 284 7.44 17.74 3.43
N ASP A 285 7.75 18.07 4.68
CA ASP A 285 8.65 19.19 5.01
C ASP A 285 10.11 18.75 4.82
N ASN A 286 10.98 19.70 4.47
CA ASN A 286 12.41 19.45 4.22
C ASN A 286 13.16 19.25 5.55
N ILE A 287 13.20 18.01 6.04
CA ILE A 287 13.70 17.68 7.38
C ILE A 287 15.22 17.47 7.41
N SER A 288 15.88 18.13 8.36
CA SER A 288 17.26 17.84 8.78
C SER A 288 17.28 17.37 10.23
N LEU A 289 18.30 16.60 10.60
CA LEU A 289 18.55 16.23 12.00
C LEU A 289 19.61 17.16 12.60
N ARG A 290 19.43 17.50 13.87
CA ARG A 290 20.49 18.00 14.75
C ARG A 290 20.69 17.00 15.88
N ALA A 291 21.90 16.50 16.05
CA ALA A 291 22.25 15.70 17.22
C ALA A 291 22.78 16.59 18.34
N HIS A 292 22.28 16.34 19.54
CA HIS A 292 22.75 16.92 20.79
C HIS A 292 23.55 15.83 21.53
N PHE A 293 24.80 16.12 21.86
CA PHE A 293 25.70 15.18 22.53
C PHE A 293 25.75 15.40 24.04
N THR A 294 26.11 14.37 24.79
CA THR A 294 26.21 14.42 26.27
C THR A 294 27.25 15.42 26.80
N ASP A 295 28.15 15.94 25.95
CA ASP A 295 29.10 17.00 26.29
C ASP A 295 28.57 18.43 26.05
N GLY A 296 27.30 18.55 25.65
CA GLY A 296 26.63 19.82 25.34
C GLY A 296 26.93 20.38 23.95
N THR A 297 27.70 19.68 23.11
CA THR A 297 27.91 20.08 21.71
C THR A 297 26.79 19.60 20.80
N THR A 298 26.63 20.27 19.65
CA THR A 298 25.62 19.93 18.64
C THR A 298 26.24 19.81 17.25
N ILE A 299 25.66 18.97 16.39
CA ILE A 299 26.01 18.84 14.98
C ILE A 299 24.74 18.73 14.12
N ASP A 300 24.76 19.35 12.94
CA ASP A 300 23.66 19.30 11.97
C ASP A 300 24.02 18.34 10.82
N GLY A 301 23.03 17.59 10.34
CA GLY A 301 23.20 16.61 9.25
C GLY A 301 23.35 15.18 9.79
N GLU A 302 22.56 14.26 9.24
CA GLU A 302 22.52 12.84 9.64
C GLU A 302 23.86 12.15 9.39
N ASP A 303 24.45 12.35 8.22
CA ASP A 303 25.74 11.79 7.81
C ASP A 303 26.94 12.26 8.66
N GLN A 304 26.79 13.39 9.37
CA GLN A 304 27.84 13.96 10.22
C GLN A 304 27.80 13.44 11.66
N VAL A 305 26.69 12.87 12.12
CA VAL A 305 26.52 12.41 13.51
C VAL A 305 27.50 11.28 13.87
N PRO A 306 27.58 10.16 13.11
CA PRO A 306 28.43 9.02 13.48
C PRO A 306 29.94 9.34 13.43
N LEU A 307 30.31 10.39 12.68
CA LEU A 307 31.70 10.82 12.50
C LEU A 307 32.28 11.51 13.75
N GLN A 308 31.45 12.00 14.67
CA GLN A 308 31.92 12.72 15.85
C GLN A 308 32.56 11.81 16.90
N GLY A 309 32.18 10.52 16.96
CA GLY A 309 32.67 9.58 17.98
C GLY A 309 32.28 9.98 19.41
N LYS A 310 31.09 10.59 19.58
CA LYS A 310 30.55 11.07 20.85
C LYS A 310 29.22 10.39 21.15
N THR A 311 28.86 10.29 22.43
CA THR A 311 27.56 9.76 22.86
C THR A 311 26.45 10.77 22.59
N ILE A 312 25.46 10.36 21.79
CA ILE A 312 24.24 11.14 21.52
C ILE A 312 23.35 11.10 22.77
N ASP A 313 22.81 12.26 23.14
CA ASP A 313 21.77 12.39 24.15
C ASP A 313 20.37 12.38 23.51
N THR A 314 20.18 13.23 22.49
CA THR A 314 18.90 13.31 21.74
C THR A 314 19.08 13.84 20.31
N ILE A 315 18.04 13.64 19.49
CA ILE A 315 17.95 14.15 18.11
C ILE A 315 16.77 15.13 18.01
N GLU A 316 17.09 16.33 17.56
CA GLU A 316 16.11 17.36 17.21
C GLU A 316 15.80 17.29 15.70
N VAL A 317 14.51 17.30 15.37
CA VAL A 317 14.01 17.39 13.99
C VAL A 317 13.87 18.87 13.62
N LEU A 318 14.55 19.28 12.55
CA LEU A 318 14.54 20.65 12.03
C LEU A 318 13.80 20.68 10.68
N PRO A 319 12.85 21.60 10.44
CA PRO A 319 12.39 22.63 11.37
C PRO A 319 11.59 22.03 12.55
N PRO A 320 11.62 22.68 13.74
CA PRO A 320 10.75 22.30 14.83
C PRO A 320 9.28 22.41 14.39
N HIS A 321 8.45 21.47 14.84
CA HIS A 321 7.05 21.30 14.40
C HIS A 321 6.87 20.93 12.91
N ALA A 322 7.83 20.20 12.33
CA ALA A 322 7.64 19.55 11.02
C ALA A 322 6.33 18.75 10.98
N LYS A 323 5.54 18.94 9.92
CA LYS A 323 4.19 18.38 9.80
C LYS A 323 4.27 16.93 9.34
N PRO A 324 3.58 15.99 9.98
CA PRO A 324 3.49 14.62 9.48
C PRO A 324 2.71 14.58 8.16
N PHE A 325 3.04 13.64 7.30
CA PHE A 325 2.25 13.38 6.10
C PHE A 325 0.91 12.75 6.50
N VAL A 326 -0.22 13.41 6.19
CA VAL A 326 -1.55 12.99 6.67
C VAL A 326 -1.88 11.53 6.36
N PRO A 327 -1.61 10.98 5.15
CA PRO A 327 -1.85 9.56 4.86
C PRO A 327 -1.01 8.58 5.71
N ALA A 328 0.09 9.03 6.32
CA ALA A 328 0.88 8.24 7.26
C ALA A 328 0.21 8.18 8.65
N LEU A 329 -0.35 9.30 9.13
CA LEU A 329 -1.19 9.32 10.35
C LEU A 329 -2.46 8.48 10.18
N GLU A 330 -3.10 8.56 9.02
CA GLU A 330 -4.25 7.70 8.69
C GLU A 330 -3.88 6.23 8.74
N ALA A 331 -2.71 5.84 8.23
CA ALA A 331 -2.24 4.47 8.30
C ALA A 331 -1.99 4.01 9.75
N LEU A 332 -1.35 4.85 10.58
CA LEU A 332 -1.05 4.55 11.99
C LEU A 332 -2.32 4.44 12.85
N SER A 333 -3.27 5.34 12.66
CA SER A 333 -4.56 5.33 13.39
C SER A 333 -5.46 4.15 13.00
N GLN A 334 -5.29 3.61 11.79
CA GLN A 334 -6.05 2.46 11.29
C GLN A 334 -5.35 1.12 11.48
N ALA A 335 -4.10 1.10 11.97
CA ALA A 335 -3.27 -0.09 12.09
C ALA A 335 -3.85 -1.11 13.10
N ASP A 336 -3.65 -2.39 12.80
CA ASP A 336 -3.80 -3.48 13.78
C ASP A 336 -2.46 -3.75 14.47
N TYR A 337 -1.35 -3.49 13.76
CA TYR A 337 0.02 -3.65 14.23
C TYR A 337 0.91 -2.49 13.78
N ILE A 338 1.73 -1.97 14.70
CA ILE A 338 2.78 -0.97 14.41
C ILE A 338 4.12 -1.58 14.78
N ILE A 339 4.99 -1.76 13.79
CA ILE A 339 6.35 -2.28 13.95
C ILE A 339 7.32 -1.10 13.85
N ILE A 340 8.12 -0.89 14.88
CA ILE A 340 9.16 0.15 14.93
C ILE A 340 10.51 -0.56 14.74
N GLY A 341 11.21 -0.21 13.66
CA GLY A 341 12.50 -0.79 13.31
C GLY A 341 12.45 -2.15 12.60
N PRO A 342 13.62 -2.79 12.42
CA PRO A 342 14.93 -2.37 12.89
C PRO A 342 15.53 -1.27 11.99
N GLY A 343 16.54 -0.57 12.50
CA GLY A 343 17.19 0.57 11.86
C GLY A 343 17.89 1.44 12.90
N SER A 344 18.80 2.30 12.45
CA SER A 344 19.64 3.14 13.31
C SER A 344 18.78 4.00 14.26
N LEU A 345 19.04 3.88 15.57
CA LEU A 345 18.12 4.38 16.61
C LEU A 345 17.87 5.88 16.46
N PHE A 346 18.94 6.66 16.34
CA PHE A 346 18.87 8.11 16.36
C PHE A 346 18.59 8.70 14.98
N THR A 347 19.11 8.10 13.91
CA THR A 347 18.99 8.63 12.54
C THR A 347 17.78 8.08 11.76
N SER A 348 17.30 6.87 12.07
CA SER A 348 16.20 6.20 11.34
C SER A 348 14.92 6.00 12.16
N LEU A 349 15.00 5.70 13.45
CA LEU A 349 13.82 5.36 14.27
C LEU A 349 13.25 6.55 15.03
N ILE A 350 14.08 7.34 15.70
CA ILE A 350 13.65 8.51 16.46
C ILE A 350 13.02 9.62 15.59
N PRO A 351 13.53 10.00 14.41
CA PRO A 351 13.02 11.19 13.70
C PRO A 351 11.54 11.11 13.27
N PRO A 352 11.01 9.96 12.79
CA PRO A 352 9.57 9.78 12.61
C PRO A 352 8.76 9.93 13.90
N LEU A 353 9.30 9.50 15.04
CA LEU A 353 8.64 9.51 16.35
C LEU A 353 8.69 10.89 17.01
N SER A 354 9.76 11.67 16.80
CA SER A 354 9.90 13.04 17.32
C SER A 354 8.91 14.05 16.71
N ILE A 355 8.19 13.68 15.65
CA ILE A 355 7.07 14.48 15.14
C ILE A 355 5.88 14.27 16.09
N GLU A 356 5.55 15.32 16.86
CA GLU A 356 4.51 15.31 17.92
C GLU A 356 3.26 14.53 17.52
N ALA A 357 2.57 14.93 16.44
CA ALA A 357 1.34 14.28 15.99
C ALA A 357 1.52 12.82 15.51
N THR A 358 2.74 12.38 15.17
CA THR A 358 3.05 10.97 14.90
C THR A 358 3.12 10.18 16.20
N ALA A 359 3.91 10.62 17.20
CA ALA A 359 3.98 10.00 18.52
C ALA A 359 2.58 9.91 19.15
N ASP A 360 1.85 11.02 19.11
CA ASP A 360 0.51 11.19 19.65
C ASP A 360 -0.51 10.22 18.98
N THR A 361 -0.32 9.91 17.69
CA THR A 361 -1.14 8.92 16.96
C THR A 361 -0.74 7.49 17.30
N ILE A 362 0.56 7.19 17.46
CA ILE A 362 1.04 5.88 17.90
C ILE A 362 0.53 5.57 19.32
N VAL A 363 0.70 6.49 20.25
CA VAL A 363 0.29 6.35 21.66
C VAL A 363 -1.22 6.16 21.81
N ARG A 364 -2.04 6.84 20.99
CA ARG A 364 -3.50 6.67 21.00
C ARG A 364 -4.01 5.46 20.23
N SER A 365 -3.19 4.86 19.37
CA SER A 365 -3.60 3.71 18.54
C SER A 365 -3.81 2.46 19.40
N SER A 366 -4.88 1.71 19.12
CA SER A 366 -5.14 0.38 19.70
C SER A 366 -4.31 -0.73 19.06
N ALA A 367 -3.49 -0.42 18.05
CA ALA A 367 -2.59 -1.38 17.41
C ALA A 367 -1.61 -1.99 18.42
N THR A 368 -1.26 -3.26 18.26
CA THR A 368 -0.14 -3.86 19.00
C THR A 368 1.18 -3.28 18.50
N LYS A 369 1.98 -2.72 19.42
CA LYS A 369 3.24 -2.02 19.10
C LYS A 369 4.44 -2.93 19.34
N VAL A 370 5.23 -3.18 18.31
CA VAL A 370 6.38 -4.09 18.33
C VAL A 370 7.65 -3.30 18.05
N LEU A 371 8.59 -3.26 19.00
CA LEU A 371 9.93 -2.72 18.78
C LEU A 371 10.86 -3.85 18.32
N VAL A 372 11.49 -3.72 17.15
CA VAL A 372 12.52 -4.65 16.67
C VAL A 372 13.88 -4.02 16.91
N VAL A 373 14.64 -4.57 17.85
CA VAL A 373 15.94 -4.01 18.26
C VAL A 373 17.03 -4.47 17.30
N ASN A 374 18.03 -3.61 17.06
CA ASN A 374 19.17 -3.95 16.22
C ASN A 374 19.99 -5.06 16.90
N ALA A 375 20.51 -6.01 16.10
CA ALA A 375 21.28 -7.13 16.64
C ALA A 375 22.67 -6.72 17.17
N MET A 376 23.18 -5.57 16.71
CA MET A 376 24.47 -4.99 17.10
C MET A 376 24.28 -3.51 17.43
N THR A 377 25.13 -2.97 18.30
CA THR A 377 25.29 -1.52 18.50
C THR A 377 25.83 -0.85 17.24
N GLU A 378 25.64 0.46 17.12
CA GLU A 378 26.13 1.24 15.99
C GLU A 378 27.16 2.27 16.44
N ARG A 379 28.28 2.32 15.72
CA ARG A 379 29.41 3.19 16.03
C ARG A 379 28.97 4.65 15.94
N GLY A 380 29.25 5.44 16.97
CA GLY A 380 28.84 6.84 17.07
C GLY A 380 27.34 7.09 17.26
N GLU A 381 26.51 6.04 17.39
CA GLU A 381 25.07 6.17 17.73
C GLU A 381 24.74 5.46 19.05
N THR A 382 24.94 4.14 19.12
CA THR A 382 24.43 3.27 20.20
C THR A 382 25.53 2.43 20.86
N GLU A 383 26.77 2.91 20.86
CA GLU A 383 27.88 2.28 21.59
C GLU A 383 27.53 2.08 23.08
N GLY A 384 27.62 0.84 23.55
CA GLY A 384 27.26 0.47 24.93
C GLY A 384 25.76 0.38 25.23
N TYR A 385 24.86 0.61 24.26
CA TYR A 385 23.42 0.51 24.49
C TYR A 385 22.97 -0.95 24.65
N THR A 386 22.13 -1.16 25.65
CA THR A 386 21.37 -2.40 25.88
C THR A 386 20.00 -2.36 25.18
N ALA A 387 19.26 -3.47 25.19
CA ALA A 387 17.89 -3.52 24.71
C ALA A 387 16.96 -2.59 25.53
N GLY A 388 17.17 -2.52 26.85
CA GLY A 388 16.48 -1.59 27.76
C GLY A 388 16.73 -0.12 27.45
N MET A 389 17.96 0.24 27.06
CA MET A 389 18.28 1.61 26.63
C MET A 389 17.61 1.98 25.30
N HIS A 390 17.53 1.05 24.34
CA HIS A 390 16.77 1.26 23.09
C HIS A 390 15.28 1.46 23.38
N LEU A 391 14.67 0.61 24.21
CA LEU A 391 13.28 0.76 24.65
C LEU A 391 13.06 2.12 25.31
N HIS A 392 13.89 2.47 26.29
CA HIS A 392 13.74 3.69 27.08
C HIS A 392 13.74 4.93 26.18
N LYS A 393 14.71 5.05 25.26
CA LYS A 393 14.80 6.19 24.34
C LYS A 393 13.62 6.27 23.36
N VAL A 394 13.07 5.14 22.93
CA VAL A 394 11.83 5.11 22.10
C VAL A 394 10.61 5.58 22.90
N GLU A 395 10.45 5.12 24.14
CA GLU A 395 9.32 5.50 25.00
C GLU A 395 9.41 6.94 25.54
N GLU A 396 10.64 7.45 25.74
CA GLU A 396 10.96 8.84 26.05
C GLU A 396 10.46 9.78 24.94
N VAL A 397 10.82 9.50 23.68
CA VAL A 397 10.39 10.29 22.52
C VAL A 397 8.88 10.18 22.27
N LEU A 398 8.28 9.02 22.54
CA LEU A 398 6.82 8.85 22.51
C LEU A 398 6.11 9.51 23.71
N GLY A 399 6.85 9.98 24.73
CA GLY A 399 6.30 10.58 25.94
C GLY A 399 5.52 9.62 26.84
N ARG A 400 5.50 8.32 26.53
CA ARG A 400 4.74 7.30 27.26
C ARG A 400 5.21 5.89 26.96
N SER A 401 5.35 5.08 28.01
CA SER A 401 5.50 3.64 27.86
C SER A 401 4.26 3.01 27.22
N CYS A 402 4.43 2.52 26.00
CA CYS A 402 3.36 1.94 25.20
C CYS A 402 3.81 0.83 24.26
N ILE A 403 5.10 0.43 24.25
CA ILE A 403 5.54 -0.72 23.45
C ILE A 403 4.95 -2.00 24.05
N ASP A 404 4.29 -2.83 23.24
CA ASP A 404 3.63 -4.06 23.72
C ASP A 404 4.54 -5.29 23.65
N MET A 405 5.42 -5.33 22.65
CA MET A 405 6.36 -6.43 22.43
C MET A 405 7.73 -5.91 21.99
N ILE A 406 8.79 -6.62 22.39
CA ILE A 406 10.16 -6.35 21.95
C ILE A 406 10.71 -7.60 21.29
N LEU A 407 11.14 -7.49 20.05
CA LEU A 407 11.78 -8.56 19.28
C LEU A 407 13.30 -8.38 19.32
N LEU A 408 13.97 -9.38 19.91
CA LEU A 408 15.43 -9.47 20.04
C LEU A 408 15.96 -10.64 19.21
N SER A 409 17.18 -10.50 18.70
CA SER A 409 17.86 -11.57 17.97
C SER A 409 18.60 -12.50 18.92
N SER A 410 18.23 -13.79 18.92
CA SER A 410 19.02 -14.87 19.55
C SER A 410 19.88 -15.64 18.54
N THR A 411 20.13 -15.05 17.37
CA THR A 411 20.93 -15.65 16.29
C THR A 411 22.38 -15.86 16.73
N PRO A 412 22.92 -17.09 16.71
CA PRO A 412 24.33 -17.33 17.04
C PRO A 412 25.28 -16.62 16.08
N ILE A 413 26.22 -15.83 16.61
CA ILE A 413 27.21 -15.09 15.82
C ILE A 413 28.53 -15.88 15.81
N PRO A 414 29.11 -16.22 14.64
CA PRO A 414 30.42 -16.86 14.56
C PRO A 414 31.50 -16.01 15.22
N ALA A 415 32.43 -16.64 15.94
CA ALA A 415 33.49 -15.95 16.69
C ALA A 415 34.37 -15.05 15.79
N GLU A 416 34.58 -15.42 14.53
CA GLU A 416 35.30 -14.59 13.55
C GLU A 416 34.51 -13.30 13.24
N THR A 417 33.22 -13.41 12.96
CA THR A 417 32.32 -12.27 12.71
C THR A 417 32.25 -11.36 13.94
N LEU A 418 32.11 -11.93 15.13
CA LEU A 418 32.11 -11.19 16.39
C LEU A 418 33.43 -10.44 16.60
N GLY A 419 34.58 -11.08 16.32
CA GLY A 419 35.90 -10.46 16.40
C GLY A 419 36.08 -9.28 15.43
N ARG A 420 35.51 -9.36 14.21
CA ARG A 420 35.50 -8.25 13.24
C ARG A 420 34.70 -7.04 13.77
N TYR A 421 33.53 -7.28 14.36
CA TYR A 421 32.71 -6.21 14.95
C TYR A 421 33.38 -5.59 16.20
N ALA A 422 33.92 -6.42 17.10
CA ALA A 422 34.63 -5.96 18.29
C ALA A 422 35.86 -5.11 17.92
N SER A 423 36.58 -5.47 16.86
CA SER A 423 37.70 -4.68 16.31
C SER A 423 37.28 -3.31 15.75
N ALA A 424 35.99 -3.12 15.45
CA ALA A 424 35.39 -1.86 15.01
C ALA A 424 34.69 -1.09 16.14
N GLY A 425 34.77 -1.56 17.40
CA GLY A 425 34.10 -0.97 18.56
C GLY A 425 32.62 -1.34 18.71
N VAL A 426 32.12 -2.28 17.89
CA VAL A 426 30.71 -2.66 17.81
C VAL A 426 30.48 -4.01 18.51
N ASN A 427 29.44 -4.08 19.33
CA ASN A 427 29.11 -5.26 20.13
C ASN A 427 27.66 -5.72 19.87
N PRO A 428 27.30 -6.99 20.13
CA PRO A 428 25.90 -7.40 20.14
C PRO A 428 25.12 -6.60 21.18
N VAL A 429 23.88 -6.21 20.88
CA VAL A 429 23.02 -5.52 21.86
C VAL A 429 22.66 -6.53 22.96
N SER A 430 23.03 -6.22 24.20
CA SER A 430 22.74 -7.08 25.35
C SER A 430 21.29 -6.93 25.81
N ASP A 431 20.70 -8.05 26.20
CA ASP A 431 19.38 -8.09 26.83
C ASP A 431 19.51 -7.94 28.34
N ASP A 432 19.09 -6.78 28.84
CA ASP A 432 18.96 -6.41 30.24
C ASP A 432 17.50 -6.23 30.66
N LEU A 433 16.54 -6.54 29.77
CA LEU A 433 15.13 -6.25 30.01
C LEU A 433 14.56 -7.20 31.08
N PRO A 434 13.89 -6.66 32.12
CA PRO A 434 13.28 -7.48 33.15
C PRO A 434 12.24 -8.40 32.52
N ARG A 435 12.19 -9.67 32.93
CA ARG A 435 11.16 -10.62 32.51
C ARG A 435 9.81 -10.34 33.22
N SER A 436 9.29 -9.13 32.99
CA SER A 436 7.97 -8.66 33.39
C SER A 436 6.87 -9.24 32.47
N GLN A 437 5.61 -8.92 32.75
CA GLN A 437 4.49 -9.27 31.87
C GLN A 437 4.35 -8.32 30.66
N HIS A 438 4.92 -7.11 30.75
CA HIS A 438 4.82 -6.07 29.72
C HIS A 438 6.07 -5.17 29.79
N PRO A 439 6.70 -4.80 28.66
CA PRO A 439 6.47 -5.35 27.31
C PRO A 439 6.81 -6.84 27.23
N ARG A 440 6.15 -7.58 26.33
CA ARG A 440 6.47 -8.99 26.09
C ARG A 440 7.77 -9.11 25.30
N ILE A 441 8.79 -9.68 25.92
CA ILE A 441 10.09 -9.93 25.29
C ILE A 441 10.00 -11.21 24.44
N VAL A 442 10.51 -11.15 23.21
CA VAL A 442 10.54 -12.24 22.24
C VAL A 442 11.96 -12.34 21.69
N GLU A 443 12.69 -13.35 22.14
CA GLU A 443 13.98 -13.73 21.55
C GLU A 443 13.76 -14.75 20.44
N ALA A 444 14.29 -14.50 19.24
CA ALA A 444 14.21 -15.45 18.13
C ALA A 444 15.42 -15.40 17.19
N ASP A 445 15.67 -16.51 16.49
CA ASP A 445 16.61 -16.57 15.39
C ASP A 445 16.03 -15.81 14.18
N ILE A 446 16.44 -14.55 14.00
CA ILE A 446 15.90 -13.60 13.00
C ILE A 446 16.98 -13.01 12.09
N CYS A 447 18.24 -13.38 12.26
CA CYS A 447 19.36 -12.89 11.46
C CYS A 447 20.06 -14.01 10.67
N SER A 448 20.88 -13.60 9.72
CA SER A 448 21.82 -14.42 8.96
C SER A 448 23.22 -13.83 9.09
N THR A 449 24.23 -14.69 9.03
CA THR A 449 25.65 -14.32 9.02
C THR A 449 26.37 -14.78 7.74
N ALA A 450 25.60 -15.10 6.69
CA ALA A 450 26.09 -15.80 5.50
C ALA A 450 27.08 -14.99 4.63
N ASP A 451 27.07 -13.65 4.71
CA ASP A 451 27.99 -12.76 4.01
C ASP A 451 29.15 -12.26 4.90
N GLY A 452 29.29 -12.83 6.11
CA GLY A 452 30.31 -12.43 7.08
C GLY A 452 29.95 -11.19 7.91
N LEU A 453 28.74 -10.65 7.76
CA LEU A 453 28.12 -9.61 8.59
C LEU A 453 26.85 -10.18 9.22
N ILE A 454 26.39 -9.64 10.36
CA ILE A 454 25.06 -9.99 10.87
C ILE A 454 24.00 -9.06 10.28
N ARG A 455 22.98 -9.64 9.66
CA ARG A 455 21.85 -8.93 9.06
C ARG A 455 20.55 -9.64 9.32
N HIS A 456 19.46 -8.90 9.48
CA HIS A 456 18.12 -9.47 9.57
C HIS A 456 17.78 -10.28 8.31
N ASP A 457 17.27 -11.50 8.50
CA ASP A 457 16.92 -12.43 7.42
C ASP A 457 15.41 -12.36 7.12
N PRO A 458 14.98 -12.03 5.88
CA PRO A 458 13.56 -11.90 5.55
C PRO A 458 12.77 -13.21 5.71
N GLY A 459 13.41 -14.35 5.53
CA GLY A 459 12.79 -15.68 5.63
C GLY A 459 12.52 -16.06 7.08
N LYS A 460 13.50 -15.84 7.97
CA LYS A 460 13.37 -16.06 9.42
C LYS A 460 12.41 -15.06 10.05
N LEU A 461 12.56 -13.76 9.74
CA LEU A 461 11.64 -12.72 10.19
C LEU A 461 10.19 -13.04 9.83
N ARG A 462 9.92 -13.53 8.61
CA ARG A 462 8.56 -13.92 8.20
C ARG A 462 7.96 -14.98 9.12
N ILE A 463 8.72 -16.00 9.51
CA ILE A 463 8.23 -17.07 10.41
C ILE A 463 7.84 -16.47 11.77
N VAL A 464 8.71 -15.65 12.34
CA VAL A 464 8.51 -15.04 13.66
C VAL A 464 7.36 -14.02 13.62
N LEU A 465 7.38 -13.09 12.67
CA LEU A 465 6.35 -12.06 12.52
C LEU A 465 4.98 -12.67 12.25
N ARG A 466 4.85 -13.73 11.44
CA ARG A 466 3.55 -14.43 11.30
C ARG A 466 3.01 -14.94 12.63
N SER A 467 3.87 -15.52 13.47
CA SER A 467 3.47 -16.01 14.79
C SER A 467 3.13 -14.89 15.77
N LEU A 468 3.77 -13.72 15.66
CA LEU A 468 3.50 -12.56 16.52
C LEU A 468 2.24 -11.78 16.10
N LEU A 469 2.01 -11.68 14.80
CA LEU A 469 0.93 -10.91 14.17
C LEU A 469 -0.32 -11.78 13.86
N GLY A 470 -0.29 -13.09 14.14
CA GLY A 470 -1.42 -14.00 13.97
C GLY A 470 -1.82 -14.32 12.52
N LEU A 471 -0.84 -14.53 11.63
CA LEU A 471 -1.00 -14.58 10.15
C LEU A 471 -0.88 -15.97 9.49
#